data_AF-A0A2N3FZJ4-F1
#
_entry.id   AF-A0A2N3FZJ4-F1
#
_cell.length_a   1.000
_cell.length_b   1.000
_cell.length_c   1.000
_cell.angle_alpha   90.00
_cell.angle_beta   90.00
_cell.angle_gamma   90.00
#
_symmetry.space_group_name_H-M   'P 1'
#
loop_
_entity.id
_entity.type
_entity.pdbx_description
1 polymer ?
#
loop_
_entity_poly.entity_id
_entity_poly.type
_entity_poly.pdbx_seq_one_letter_code
_entity_poly.pdbx_strand_id
1 'polypeptide(L)'
;MTGKHLGERIHDLLDNRLSRSDAYAAMEHLGECDDCSARWRELREAREALNSSEAGIDMRFTQQLLDRERMAQIAKGETRHRARAASGRARRPITAAAATVSVLVLSVAAAYSAGAPKAVDYQFAAAPSLGGAQSVAFHGPDSMRAGDQLGNWVQPDWHASGLVPIEAKVVRNPEGSTVLVAAILSDMEPVIVTQQHGRLVQSLVEDLPRADVEGRNVYIVSEDPAQVVWQTREVVVSALCECDMATLEAVASAFPADKQPGFVDRVATGVGELADALTGQ
;
A
#
# COMPACT_ATOMS: atom_id res chain seq x y z
N MET A 1 0.61 9.52 35.77
CA MET A 1 1.82 8.77 35.39
C MET A 1 1.88 8.81 33.88
N THR A 2 2.82 9.56 33.32
CA THR A 2 2.88 9.90 31.89
C THR A 2 3.29 8.67 31.09
N GLY A 3 2.37 8.13 30.28
CA GLY A 3 2.58 6.98 29.39
C GLY A 3 3.51 7.27 28.20
N LYS A 4 4.68 7.87 28.45
CA LYS A 4 5.68 8.18 27.43
C LYS A 4 6.88 7.25 27.61
N HIS A 5 7.00 6.29 26.70
CA HIS A 5 8.14 5.37 26.63
C HIS A 5 9.44 6.10 26.21
N LEU A 6 10.60 5.49 26.49
CA LEU A 6 11.92 6.07 26.19
C LEU A 6 12.23 6.22 24.68
N GLY A 7 11.61 5.42 23.82
CA GLY A 7 11.82 5.49 22.36
C GLY A 7 13.29 5.35 21.96
N GLU A 8 13.83 6.31 21.21
CA GLU A 8 15.23 6.34 20.76
C GLU A 8 16.24 6.54 21.89
N ARG A 9 15.82 7.14 23.03
CA ARG A 9 16.70 7.38 24.18
C ARG A 9 17.25 6.09 24.79
N ILE A 10 16.61 4.95 24.54
CA ILE A 10 17.08 3.63 25.00
C ILE A 10 18.39 3.22 24.31
N HIS A 11 18.57 3.57 23.02
CA HIS A 11 19.80 3.30 22.27
C HIS A 11 20.90 4.25 22.71
N ASP A 12 20.58 5.52 22.91
CA ASP A 12 21.54 6.50 23.41
C ASP A 12 22.02 6.18 24.84
N LEU A 13 21.15 5.61 25.68
CA LEU A 13 21.53 5.09 26.99
C LEU A 13 22.51 3.91 26.86
N LEU A 14 22.29 3.01 25.89
CA LEU A 14 23.13 1.82 25.69
C LEU A 14 24.52 2.18 25.17
N ASP A 15 24.60 3.18 24.29
CA ASP A 15 25.85 3.68 23.72
C ASP A 15 26.54 4.74 24.59
N ASN A 16 26.02 5.01 25.79
CA ASN A 16 26.55 6.01 26.72
C ASN A 16 26.65 7.41 26.10
N ARG A 17 25.65 7.78 25.29
CA ARG A 17 25.55 9.07 24.57
C ARG A 17 24.68 10.10 25.30
N LEU A 18 23.94 9.70 26.34
CA LEU A 18 23.12 10.59 27.15
C LEU A 18 23.94 11.42 28.13
N SER A 19 23.42 12.61 28.48
CA SER A 19 23.93 13.39 29.62
C SER A 19 23.72 12.63 30.93
N ARG A 20 24.48 12.96 31.99
CA ARG A 20 24.34 12.27 33.29
C ARG A 20 22.92 12.36 33.85
N SER A 21 22.29 13.55 33.80
CA SER A 21 20.92 13.74 34.27
C SER A 21 19.91 12.94 33.45
N ASP A 22 20.10 12.87 32.13
CA ASP A 22 19.22 12.11 31.24
C ASP A 22 19.37 10.60 31.41
N ALA A 23 20.59 10.14 31.69
CA ALA A 23 20.85 8.74 31.97
C ALA A 23 20.18 8.32 33.29
N TYR A 24 20.23 9.15 34.33
CA TYR A 24 19.52 8.87 35.60
C TYR A 24 18.02 8.81 35.40
N ALA A 25 17.42 9.78 34.71
CA ALA A 25 15.98 9.78 34.44
C ALA A 25 15.55 8.58 33.58
N ALA A 26 16.38 8.17 32.61
CA ALA A 26 16.12 6.99 31.79
C ALA A 26 16.21 5.70 32.62
N MET A 27 17.21 5.58 33.51
CA MET A 27 17.34 4.43 34.42
C MET A 27 16.19 4.34 35.43
N GLU A 28 15.72 5.48 35.95
CA GLU A 28 14.54 5.55 36.82
C GLU A 28 13.29 5.06 36.07
N HIS A 29 13.08 5.51 34.84
CA HIS A 29 11.96 5.05 34.00
C HIS A 29 12.04 3.55 33.66
N LEU A 30 13.24 2.98 33.46
CA LEU A 30 13.41 1.53 33.27
C LEU A 30 12.96 0.72 34.49
N GLY A 31 12.96 1.31 35.69
CA GLY A 31 12.42 0.69 36.90
C GLY A 31 10.90 0.73 36.99
N GLU A 32 10.24 1.65 36.29
CA GLU A 32 8.79 1.87 36.34
C GLU A 32 8.03 1.33 35.12
N CYS A 33 8.71 1.13 33.98
CA CYS A 33 8.09 0.72 32.72
C CYS A 33 8.63 -0.63 32.22
N ASP A 34 7.79 -1.66 32.32
CA ASP A 34 8.14 -3.04 31.93
C ASP A 34 8.52 -3.17 30.44
N ASP A 35 7.82 -2.46 29.55
CA ASP A 35 8.10 -2.50 28.10
C ASP A 35 9.49 -1.94 27.77
N CYS A 36 9.87 -0.83 28.42
CA CYS A 36 11.19 -0.24 28.23
C CYS A 36 12.28 -1.13 28.84
N SER A 37 12.01 -1.76 29.99
CA SER A 37 12.92 -2.72 30.62
C SER A 37 13.15 -3.97 29.75
N ALA A 38 12.09 -4.50 29.13
CA ALA A 38 12.19 -5.64 28.21
C ALA A 38 13.08 -5.31 27.01
N ARG A 39 12.80 -4.20 26.32
CA ARG A 39 13.59 -3.76 25.17
C ARG A 39 15.06 -3.48 25.51
N TRP A 40 15.34 -2.94 26.70
CA TRP A 40 16.70 -2.70 27.17
C TRP A 40 17.49 -4.01 27.31
N ARG A 41 16.86 -5.06 27.88
CA ARG A 41 17.49 -6.38 28.07
C ARG A 41 17.82 -7.04 26.73
N GLU A 42 16.89 -7.02 25.77
CA GLU A 42 17.10 -7.57 24.43
C GLU A 42 18.31 -6.95 23.71
N LEU A 43 18.42 -5.61 23.74
CA LEU A 43 19.54 -4.92 23.11
C LEU A 43 20.88 -5.23 23.78
N ARG A 44 20.88 -5.40 25.11
CA ARG A 44 22.09 -5.77 25.86
C ARG A 44 22.52 -7.19 25.54
N GLU A 45 21.58 -8.13 25.45
CA GLU A 45 21.85 -9.52 25.08
C GLU A 45 22.43 -9.64 23.67
N ALA A 46 21.86 -8.93 22.68
CA ALA A 46 22.40 -8.91 21.33
C ALA A 46 23.85 -8.40 21.27
N ARG A 47 24.18 -7.37 22.07
CA ARG A 47 25.55 -6.83 22.14
C ARG A 47 26.52 -7.81 22.81
N GLU A 48 26.06 -8.49 23.85
CA GLU A 48 26.84 -9.54 24.50
C GLU A 48 27.11 -10.70 23.54
N ALA A 49 26.11 -11.14 22.77
CA ALA A 49 26.26 -12.19 21.77
C ALA A 49 27.28 -11.83 20.68
N LEU A 50 27.29 -10.57 20.22
CA LEU A 50 28.28 -10.09 19.25
C LEU A 50 29.70 -10.05 19.83
N ASN A 51 29.85 -9.62 21.08
CA ASN A 51 31.15 -9.52 21.74
C ASN A 51 31.71 -10.87 22.23
N SER A 52 30.84 -11.84 22.51
CA SER A 52 31.21 -13.19 22.95
C SER A 52 31.41 -14.18 21.80
N SER A 53 31.12 -13.78 20.56
CA SER A 53 31.37 -14.61 19.37
C SER A 53 32.87 -14.87 19.19
N GLU A 54 33.24 -16.15 19.21
CA GLU A 54 34.62 -16.66 19.06
C GLU A 54 35.22 -16.43 17.66
N ALA A 55 34.43 -15.88 16.72
CA ALA A 55 34.88 -15.47 15.40
C ALA A 55 35.73 -14.18 15.50
N GLY A 56 36.90 -14.27 16.12
CA GLY A 56 37.90 -13.23 16.10
C GLY A 56 38.30 -12.90 14.66
N ILE A 57 38.39 -11.61 14.33
CA ILE A 57 38.93 -11.16 13.05
C ILE A 57 40.41 -11.61 13.00
N ASP A 58 40.75 -12.56 12.13
CA ASP A 58 42.13 -13.04 12.00
C ASP A 58 43.03 -11.95 11.42
N MET A 59 43.74 -11.27 12.30
CA MET A 59 44.68 -10.20 11.95
C MET A 59 45.92 -10.70 11.19
N ARG A 60 46.18 -12.02 11.15
CA ARG A 60 47.23 -12.59 10.29
C ARG A 60 46.80 -12.62 8.83
N PHE A 61 45.51 -12.81 8.56
CA PHE A 61 44.97 -12.75 7.20
C PHE A 61 45.09 -11.34 6.61
N THR A 62 44.80 -10.31 7.42
CA THR A 62 44.99 -8.91 6.99
C THR A 62 46.46 -8.56 6.78
N GLN A 63 47.38 -9.09 7.59
CA GLN A 63 48.82 -8.96 7.36
C GLN A 63 49.30 -9.67 6.08
N GLN A 64 48.79 -10.86 5.79
CA GLN A 64 49.13 -11.60 4.56
C GLN A 64 48.64 -10.90 3.29
N LEU A 65 47.54 -10.17 3.35
CA LEU A 65 47.03 -9.38 2.23
C LEU A 65 47.84 -8.10 1.98
N LEU A 66 48.63 -7.64 2.96
CA LEU A 66 49.46 -6.43 2.87
C LEU A 66 50.93 -6.74 2.50
N ASP A 67 51.31 -8.00 2.39
CA ASP A 67 52.68 -8.41 2.03
C ASP A 67 52.94 -8.25 0.53
N ARG A 68 53.56 -7.12 0.19
CA ARG A 68 53.91 -6.70 -1.17
C ARG A 68 54.89 -7.64 -1.87
N GLU A 69 55.78 -8.28 -1.12
CA GLU A 69 56.85 -9.12 -1.67
C GLU A 69 56.27 -10.46 -2.14
N ARG A 70 55.37 -11.02 -1.33
CA ARG A 70 54.61 -12.24 -1.66
C ARG A 70 53.72 -12.05 -2.90
N MET A 71 53.07 -10.89 -3.03
CA MET A 71 52.28 -10.53 -4.21
C MET A 71 53.14 -10.44 -5.49
N ALA A 72 54.36 -9.89 -5.39
CA ALA A 72 55.28 -9.76 -6.53
C ALA A 72 55.84 -11.11 -7.00
N GLN A 73 56.02 -12.07 -6.09
CA GLN A 73 56.50 -13.42 -6.40
C GLN A 73 55.46 -14.23 -7.18
N ILE A 74 54.18 -14.13 -6.78
CA ILE A 74 53.05 -14.79 -7.44
C ILE A 74 52.89 -14.25 -8.88
N ALA A 75 53.04 -12.95 -9.07
CA ALA A 75 52.92 -12.30 -10.38
C ALA A 75 54.03 -12.70 -11.38
N LYS A 76 55.22 -13.11 -10.91
CA LYS A 76 56.35 -13.51 -11.79
C LYS A 76 56.17 -14.89 -12.44
N GLY A 77 55.33 -15.76 -11.87
CA GLY A 77 55.10 -17.11 -12.39
C GLY A 77 54.00 -17.23 -13.45
N GLU A 78 53.29 -16.13 -13.75
CA GLU A 78 52.04 -16.18 -14.50
C GLU A 78 52.27 -15.86 -15.99
N THR A 79 52.05 -16.85 -16.86
CA THR A 79 52.19 -16.67 -18.32
C THR A 79 51.18 -15.64 -18.83
N ARG A 80 51.52 -14.85 -19.87
CA ARG A 80 50.64 -13.82 -20.46
C ARG A 80 49.25 -14.33 -20.85
N HIS A 81 49.11 -15.63 -21.12
CA HIS A 81 47.83 -16.26 -21.44
C HIS A 81 46.97 -16.58 -20.20
N ARG A 82 47.58 -16.84 -19.03
CA ARG A 82 46.91 -16.90 -17.71
C ARG A 82 46.68 -15.50 -17.12
N ALA A 83 47.58 -14.55 -17.36
CA ALA A 83 47.42 -13.15 -16.95
C ALA A 83 46.21 -12.45 -17.60
N ARG A 84 45.73 -12.94 -18.77
CA ARG A 84 44.45 -12.50 -19.37
C ARG A 84 43.21 -13.19 -18.80
N ALA A 85 43.37 -14.36 -18.17
CA ALA A 85 42.32 -14.98 -17.37
C ALA A 85 42.26 -14.37 -15.95
N ALA A 86 43.38 -13.83 -15.45
CA ALA A 86 43.52 -13.15 -14.17
C ALA A 86 43.45 -11.62 -14.26
N SER A 87 43.40 -11.03 -15.47
CA SER A 87 43.14 -9.60 -15.64
C SER A 87 41.72 -9.34 -15.18
N GLY A 88 41.60 -8.96 -13.91
CA GLY A 88 40.37 -8.71 -13.22
C GLY A 88 39.42 -7.94 -14.13
N ARG A 89 38.29 -8.57 -14.43
CA ARG A 89 37.08 -7.90 -14.85
C ARG A 89 36.96 -6.69 -13.94
N ALA A 90 37.26 -5.51 -14.49
CA ALA A 90 37.32 -4.27 -13.74
C ALA A 90 36.09 -4.21 -12.84
N ARG A 91 36.25 -3.84 -11.56
CA ARG A 91 35.18 -3.66 -10.56
C ARG A 91 34.25 -2.52 -10.96
N ARG A 92 33.61 -2.64 -12.11
CA ARG A 92 32.61 -1.75 -12.70
C ARG A 92 31.29 -2.42 -13.09
N PRO A 93 31.07 -3.76 -13.07
CA PRO A 93 29.74 -4.28 -13.37
C PRO A 93 28.83 -4.42 -12.14
N ILE A 94 29.36 -4.47 -10.91
CA ILE A 94 28.52 -4.64 -9.72
C ILE A 94 27.88 -3.32 -9.28
N THR A 95 28.58 -2.18 -9.38
CA THR A 95 27.95 -0.87 -9.14
C THR A 95 27.04 -0.46 -10.28
N ALA A 96 27.32 -0.88 -11.53
CA ALA A 96 26.39 -0.66 -12.64
C ALA A 96 25.11 -1.48 -12.44
N ALA A 97 25.19 -2.78 -12.16
CA ALA A 97 24.02 -3.63 -11.93
C ALA A 97 23.24 -3.25 -10.66
N ALA A 98 23.91 -2.90 -9.56
CA ALA A 98 23.23 -2.42 -8.36
C ALA A 98 22.61 -1.03 -8.57
N ALA A 99 23.23 -0.15 -9.37
CA ALA A 99 22.63 1.13 -9.75
C ALA A 99 21.45 0.93 -10.71
N THR A 100 21.51 0.02 -11.69
CA THR A 100 20.33 -0.29 -12.52
C THR A 100 19.22 -0.93 -11.72
N VAL A 101 19.51 -1.86 -10.81
CA VAL A 101 18.48 -2.46 -9.92
C VAL A 101 17.92 -1.42 -8.97
N SER A 102 18.74 -0.52 -8.42
CA SER A 102 18.25 0.57 -7.54
C SER A 102 17.42 1.58 -8.31
N VAL A 103 17.80 1.92 -9.55
CA VAL A 103 17.01 2.78 -10.44
C VAL A 103 15.72 2.08 -10.86
N LEU A 104 15.74 0.78 -11.13
CA LEU A 104 14.54 -0.02 -11.42
C LEU A 104 13.62 -0.15 -10.20
N VAL A 105 14.16 -0.40 -9.01
CA VAL A 105 13.38 -0.49 -7.77
C VAL A 105 12.84 0.88 -7.38
N LEU A 106 13.61 1.97 -7.56
CA LEU A 106 13.13 3.33 -7.33
C LEU A 106 12.11 3.76 -8.39
N SER A 107 12.27 3.35 -9.65
CA SER A 107 11.29 3.64 -10.71
C SER A 107 10.03 2.80 -10.54
N VAL A 108 10.15 1.54 -10.12
CA VAL A 108 9.01 0.68 -9.77
C VAL A 108 8.34 1.21 -8.51
N ALA A 109 9.08 1.68 -7.50
CA ALA A 109 8.50 2.28 -6.30
C ALA A 109 7.86 3.65 -6.58
N ALA A 110 8.45 4.45 -7.46
CA ALA A 110 7.88 5.72 -7.91
C ALA A 110 6.67 5.52 -8.84
N ALA A 111 6.69 4.52 -9.71
CA ALA A 111 5.54 4.11 -10.52
C ALA A 111 4.44 3.48 -9.65
N TYR A 112 4.83 2.69 -8.64
CA TYR A 112 3.92 2.11 -7.66
C TYR A 112 3.30 3.17 -6.76
N SER A 113 4.05 4.20 -6.34
CA SER A 113 3.49 5.29 -5.52
C SER A 113 2.69 6.28 -6.35
N ALA A 114 3.05 6.51 -7.62
CA ALA A 114 2.24 7.29 -8.56
C ALA A 114 0.96 6.56 -8.98
N GLY A 115 1.00 5.23 -9.03
CA GLY A 115 -0.14 4.35 -9.33
C GLY A 115 -0.86 3.80 -8.12
N ALA A 116 -0.40 4.08 -6.89
CA ALA A 116 -1.03 3.59 -5.68
C ALA A 116 -2.43 4.21 -5.61
N PRO A 117 -3.50 3.40 -5.58
CA PRO A 117 -4.84 3.94 -5.54
C PRO A 117 -4.98 4.80 -4.28
N LYS A 118 -5.59 5.98 -4.43
CA LYS A 118 -5.84 6.87 -3.30
C LYS A 118 -6.63 6.12 -2.22
N ALA A 119 -6.24 6.29 -0.97
CA ALA A 119 -7.03 5.80 0.16
C ALA A 119 -8.36 6.57 0.21
N VAL A 120 -9.47 5.84 0.39
CA VAL A 120 -10.82 6.41 0.39
C VAL A 120 -11.54 5.96 1.67
N ASP A 121 -12.04 6.95 2.41
CA ASP A 121 -12.83 6.80 3.64
C ASP A 121 -14.32 6.74 3.28
N TYR A 122 -15.12 5.87 3.90
CA TYR A 122 -16.56 5.77 3.64
C TYR A 122 -17.34 7.08 3.85
N GLN A 123 -16.77 8.10 4.51
CA GLN A 123 -17.42 9.41 4.68
C GLN A 123 -17.69 10.18 3.37
N PHE A 124 -17.02 9.87 2.25
CA PHE A 124 -17.36 10.47 0.95
C PHE A 124 -18.78 10.10 0.48
N ALA A 125 -19.35 9.05 1.07
CA ALA A 125 -20.60 8.45 0.64
C ALA A 125 -21.87 9.10 1.18
N ALA A 126 -21.76 10.05 2.10
CA ALA A 126 -22.90 10.87 2.47
C ALA A 126 -23.20 11.83 1.32
N ALA A 127 -24.06 11.44 0.37
CA ALA A 127 -24.49 12.29 -0.75
C ALA A 127 -24.91 13.75 -0.38
N PRO A 128 -25.45 14.05 0.83
CA PRO A 128 -25.73 15.42 1.25
C PRO A 128 -24.48 16.27 1.57
N SER A 129 -23.32 15.66 1.79
CA SER A 129 -22.09 16.32 2.27
C SER A 129 -21.26 16.98 1.17
N LEU A 130 -21.65 16.83 -0.10
CA LEU A 130 -21.01 17.49 -1.26
C LEU A 130 -21.34 19.00 -1.36
N GLY A 131 -21.66 19.65 -0.25
CA GLY A 131 -21.86 21.09 -0.17
C GLY A 131 -20.62 21.83 -0.69
N GLY A 132 -20.75 22.52 -1.82
CA GLY A 132 -19.66 23.23 -2.48
C GLY A 132 -18.94 22.45 -3.59
N ALA A 133 -19.37 21.22 -3.89
CA ALA A 133 -18.84 20.46 -5.02
C ALA A 133 -19.32 21.06 -6.36
N GLN A 134 -18.41 21.21 -7.31
CA GLN A 134 -18.75 21.70 -8.65
C GLN A 134 -19.12 20.52 -9.55
N SER A 135 -20.28 20.61 -10.20
CA SER A 135 -20.68 19.65 -11.23
C SER A 135 -19.79 19.83 -12.46
N VAL A 136 -19.19 18.74 -12.93
CA VAL A 136 -18.31 18.72 -14.11
C VAL A 136 -18.88 17.90 -15.26
N ALA A 137 -19.84 17.00 -15.01
CA ALA A 137 -20.58 16.27 -16.03
C ALA A 137 -21.95 15.82 -15.51
N PHE A 138 -22.93 15.69 -16.43
CA PHE A 138 -24.28 15.19 -16.16
C PHE A 138 -24.64 14.12 -17.19
N HIS A 139 -25.28 13.05 -16.71
CA HIS A 139 -25.68 11.90 -17.50
C HIS A 139 -27.13 11.54 -17.18
N GLY A 140 -27.98 11.50 -18.21
CA GLY A 140 -29.35 11.01 -18.09
C GLY A 140 -29.43 9.48 -18.14
N PRO A 141 -30.65 8.91 -17.99
CA PRO A 141 -30.87 7.46 -17.94
C PRO A 141 -30.26 6.70 -19.12
N ASP A 142 -30.43 7.21 -20.34
CA ASP A 142 -29.98 6.52 -21.55
C ASP A 142 -28.45 6.48 -21.66
N SER A 143 -27.78 7.57 -21.23
CA SER A 143 -26.32 7.62 -21.16
C SER A 143 -25.76 6.67 -20.09
N MET A 144 -26.45 6.53 -18.96
CA MET A 144 -26.05 5.58 -17.92
C MET A 144 -26.16 4.12 -18.39
N ARG A 145 -27.19 3.79 -19.18
CA ARG A 145 -27.37 2.44 -19.76
C ARG A 145 -26.38 2.13 -20.88
N ALA A 146 -26.10 3.12 -21.73
CA ALA A 146 -25.16 2.97 -22.84
C ALA A 146 -23.72 2.80 -22.34
N GLY A 147 -23.38 3.44 -21.22
CA GLY A 147 -22.14 3.26 -20.48
C GLY A 147 -20.89 3.86 -21.12
N ASP A 148 -20.94 4.23 -22.39
CA ASP A 148 -19.86 4.84 -23.17
C ASP A 148 -19.36 6.17 -22.57
N GLN A 149 -20.26 6.96 -21.99
CA GLN A 149 -19.93 8.28 -21.45
C GLN A 149 -19.53 8.28 -19.96
N LEU A 150 -19.76 7.18 -19.25
CA LEU A 150 -19.34 7.02 -17.86
C LEU A 150 -17.89 6.52 -17.74
N GLY A 151 -17.20 6.25 -18.86
CA GLY A 151 -15.77 6.01 -18.90
C GLY A 151 -15.31 4.89 -17.96
N ASN A 152 -14.55 5.26 -16.93
CA ASN A 152 -13.94 4.35 -15.95
C ASN A 152 -14.75 4.19 -14.65
N TRP A 153 -16.01 4.67 -14.61
CA TRP A 153 -16.92 4.39 -13.50
C TRP A 153 -17.50 2.99 -13.61
N VAL A 154 -17.77 2.38 -12.45
CA VAL A 154 -18.33 1.02 -12.42
C VAL A 154 -19.83 1.12 -12.65
N GLN A 155 -20.36 0.25 -13.50
CA GLN A 155 -21.78 0.21 -13.82
C GLN A 155 -22.39 -1.11 -13.36
N PRO A 156 -23.60 -1.11 -12.81
CA PRO A 156 -24.33 -2.33 -12.56
C PRO A 156 -24.76 -2.97 -13.89
N ASP A 157 -25.08 -4.25 -13.85
CA ASP A 157 -25.77 -4.90 -14.97
C ASP A 157 -27.22 -4.41 -15.03
N TRP A 158 -27.44 -3.31 -15.78
CA TRP A 158 -28.75 -2.69 -15.96
C TRP A 158 -29.82 -3.63 -16.53
N HIS A 159 -29.43 -4.70 -17.23
CA HIS A 159 -30.37 -5.58 -17.92
C HIS A 159 -30.78 -6.75 -17.03
N ALA A 160 -29.84 -7.29 -16.25
CA ALA A 160 -30.10 -8.44 -15.37
C ALA A 160 -30.64 -8.04 -13.98
N SER A 161 -30.33 -6.84 -13.49
CA SER A 161 -30.59 -6.46 -12.10
C SER A 161 -31.96 -5.83 -11.81
N GLY A 162 -32.71 -5.42 -12.84
CA GLY A 162 -33.96 -4.67 -12.65
C GLY A 162 -33.77 -3.22 -12.17
N LEU A 163 -32.52 -2.75 -12.01
CA LEU A 163 -32.24 -1.37 -11.61
C LEU A 163 -32.60 -0.38 -12.72
N VAL A 164 -33.24 0.72 -12.34
CA VAL A 164 -33.63 1.79 -13.28
C VAL A 164 -32.79 3.03 -13.03
N PRO A 165 -31.95 3.47 -13.99
CA PRO A 165 -31.19 4.70 -13.83
C PRO A 165 -32.10 5.93 -13.94
N ILE A 166 -31.91 6.91 -13.05
CA ILE A 166 -32.59 8.21 -13.09
C ILE A 166 -31.64 9.28 -13.64
N GLU A 167 -30.51 9.49 -12.96
CA GLU A 167 -29.50 10.45 -13.37
C GLU A 167 -28.17 10.14 -12.69
N ALA A 168 -27.08 10.60 -13.29
CA ALA A 168 -25.79 10.63 -12.65
C ALA A 168 -25.08 11.95 -12.92
N LYS A 169 -24.32 12.41 -11.92
CA LYS A 169 -23.47 13.59 -12.02
C LYS A 169 -22.07 13.25 -11.54
N VAL A 170 -21.07 13.75 -12.25
CA VAL A 170 -19.70 13.76 -11.76
C VAL A 170 -19.47 15.11 -11.11
N VAL A 171 -19.05 15.07 -9.85
CA VAL A 171 -18.70 16.27 -9.08
C VAL A 171 -17.23 16.22 -8.70
N ARG A 172 -16.63 17.40 -8.53
CA ARG A 172 -15.29 17.54 -7.96
C ARG A 172 -15.42 18.04 -6.52
N ASN A 173 -14.87 17.27 -5.58
CA ASN A 173 -14.82 17.67 -4.17
C ASN A 173 -13.78 18.79 -3.95
N PRO A 174 -13.78 19.49 -2.80
CA PRO A 174 -12.83 20.56 -2.51
C PRO A 174 -11.35 20.13 -2.54
N GLU A 175 -11.08 18.84 -2.33
CA GLU A 175 -9.74 18.24 -2.37
C GLU A 175 -9.27 17.90 -3.79
N GLY A 176 -10.12 18.12 -4.80
CA GLY A 176 -9.84 17.89 -6.21
C GLY A 176 -10.15 16.47 -6.72
N SER A 177 -10.61 15.57 -5.86
CA SER A 177 -11.06 14.23 -6.24
C SER A 177 -12.42 14.28 -6.94
N THR A 178 -12.62 13.41 -7.93
CA THR A 178 -13.90 13.25 -8.62
C THR A 178 -14.75 12.18 -7.96
N VAL A 179 -16.04 12.45 -7.83
CA VAL A 179 -17.03 11.53 -7.26
C VAL A 179 -18.20 11.44 -8.25
N LEU A 180 -18.61 10.24 -8.61
CA LEU A 180 -19.87 10.02 -9.31
C LEU A 180 -20.99 9.91 -8.28
N VAL A 181 -22.07 10.64 -8.47
CA VAL A 181 -23.31 10.50 -7.70
C VAL A 181 -24.41 10.11 -8.66
N ALA A 182 -24.97 8.92 -8.49
CA ALA A 182 -26.04 8.38 -9.31
C ALA A 182 -27.30 8.16 -8.46
N ALA A 183 -28.44 8.59 -8.98
CA ALA A 183 -29.75 8.21 -8.47
C ALA A 183 -30.28 7.06 -9.32
N ILE A 184 -30.68 5.98 -8.66
CA ILE A 184 -31.25 4.78 -9.29
C ILE A 184 -32.50 4.36 -8.53
N LEU A 185 -33.37 3.58 -9.16
CA LEU A 185 -34.46 2.87 -8.49
C LEU A 185 -34.14 1.38 -8.41
N SER A 186 -34.40 0.80 -7.25
CA SER A 186 -34.52 -0.65 -7.04
C SER A 186 -35.94 -0.90 -6.55
N ASP A 187 -36.75 -1.65 -7.30
CA ASP A 187 -38.15 -1.93 -6.97
C ASP A 187 -38.99 -0.70 -6.55
N MET A 188 -38.77 0.43 -7.24
CA MET A 188 -39.36 1.77 -6.98
C MET A 188 -38.81 2.52 -5.75
N GLU A 189 -37.88 1.94 -5.01
CA GLU A 189 -37.18 2.60 -3.91
C GLU A 189 -35.98 3.41 -4.46
N PRO A 190 -35.90 4.72 -4.16
CA PRO A 190 -34.78 5.53 -4.60
C PRO A 190 -33.52 5.19 -3.80
N VAL A 191 -32.46 4.84 -4.53
CA VAL A 191 -31.14 4.56 -3.97
C VAL A 191 -30.15 5.55 -4.57
N ILE A 192 -29.36 6.18 -3.70
CA ILE A 192 -28.25 7.03 -4.11
C ILE A 192 -26.98 6.20 -4.05
N VAL A 193 -26.33 6.07 -5.21
CA VAL A 193 -25.04 5.40 -5.35
C VAL A 193 -23.96 6.43 -5.57
N THR A 194 -22.97 6.45 -4.68
CA THR A 194 -21.78 7.30 -4.80
C THR A 194 -20.56 6.45 -5.11
N GLN A 195 -19.72 6.89 -6.05
CA GLN A 195 -18.49 6.20 -6.43
C GLN A 195 -17.30 7.14 -6.37
N GLN A 196 -16.18 6.65 -5.85
CA GLN A 196 -14.91 7.35 -5.85
C GLN A 196 -13.77 6.41 -6.21
N HIS A 197 -12.88 6.83 -7.12
CA HIS A 197 -11.66 6.07 -7.43
C HIS A 197 -10.72 6.02 -6.24
N GLY A 198 -10.29 4.81 -5.89
CA GLY A 198 -9.33 4.52 -4.84
C GLY A 198 -9.55 3.14 -4.20
N ARG A 199 -8.97 2.99 -3.00
CA ARG A 199 -9.08 1.78 -2.18
C ARG A 199 -9.73 2.11 -0.84
N LEU A 200 -10.73 1.32 -0.49
CA LEU A 200 -11.35 1.35 0.82
C LEU A 200 -10.31 1.03 1.90
N VAL A 201 -10.15 1.95 2.85
CA VAL A 201 -9.22 1.79 3.97
C VAL A 201 -9.73 0.68 4.90
N GLN A 202 -9.02 -0.45 4.94
CA GLN A 202 -9.50 -1.65 5.65
C GLN A 202 -9.64 -1.43 7.16
N SER A 203 -8.73 -0.66 7.78
CA SER A 203 -8.80 -0.35 9.22
C SER A 203 -10.00 0.52 9.60
N LEU A 204 -10.71 1.11 8.64
CA LEU A 204 -11.94 1.88 8.90
C LEU A 204 -13.20 1.02 8.86
N VAL A 205 -13.12 -0.19 8.28
CA VAL A 205 -14.27 -1.08 8.06
C VAL A 205 -14.13 -2.43 8.76
N GLU A 206 -12.99 -2.70 9.41
CA GLU A 206 -12.70 -3.98 10.06
C GLU A 206 -13.67 -4.32 11.19
N ASP A 207 -14.16 -3.31 11.90
CA ASP A 207 -15.11 -3.45 13.01
C ASP A 207 -16.58 -3.33 12.57
N LEU A 208 -16.84 -3.04 11.29
CA LEU A 208 -18.21 -2.89 10.80
C LEU A 208 -18.85 -4.26 10.53
N PRO A 209 -20.17 -4.39 10.74
CA PRO A 209 -20.90 -5.57 10.27
C PRO A 209 -20.71 -5.77 8.76
N ARG A 210 -20.60 -7.02 8.34
CA ARG A 210 -20.35 -7.39 6.94
C ARG A 210 -21.36 -8.42 6.44
N ALA A 211 -21.78 -8.25 5.19
CA ALA A 211 -22.54 -9.23 4.43
C ALA A 211 -21.68 -9.72 3.24
N ASP A 212 -21.78 -11.01 2.91
CA ASP A 212 -21.23 -11.56 1.67
C ASP A 212 -22.32 -11.53 0.60
N VAL A 213 -22.13 -10.70 -0.42
CA VAL A 213 -23.08 -10.53 -1.52
C VAL A 213 -22.42 -11.05 -2.80
N GLU A 214 -22.68 -12.31 -3.13
CA GLU A 214 -22.07 -13.07 -4.24
C GLU A 214 -20.53 -12.98 -4.28
N GLY A 215 -19.88 -13.17 -3.13
CA GLY A 215 -18.43 -13.12 -3.00
C GLY A 215 -17.83 -11.71 -2.92
N ARG A 216 -18.66 -10.68 -2.76
CA ARG A 216 -18.22 -9.32 -2.39
C ARG A 216 -18.44 -9.10 -0.90
N ASN A 217 -17.43 -8.55 -0.24
CA ASN A 217 -17.58 -8.04 1.13
C ASN A 217 -18.28 -6.67 1.06
N VAL A 218 -19.52 -6.63 1.54
CA VAL A 218 -20.31 -5.41 1.70
C VAL A 218 -20.32 -5.05 3.18
N TYR A 219 -19.85 -3.85 3.51
CA TYR A 219 -19.78 -3.36 4.88
C TYR A 219 -20.98 -2.46 5.18
N ILE A 220 -21.65 -2.72 6.30
CA ILE A 220 -22.83 -1.97 6.75
C ILE A 220 -22.35 -0.77 7.57
N VAL A 221 -22.56 0.43 7.06
CA VAL A 221 -22.15 1.69 7.71
C VAL A 221 -23.25 2.19 8.65
N SER A 222 -24.50 2.07 8.24
CA SER A 222 -25.68 2.50 8.99
C SER A 222 -26.88 1.63 8.61
N GLU A 223 -27.77 1.37 9.56
CA GLU A 223 -29.05 0.67 9.32
C GLU A 223 -30.23 1.66 9.13
N ASP A 224 -30.10 2.91 9.60
CA ASP A 224 -31.13 3.95 9.48
C ASP A 224 -30.53 5.36 9.38
N PRO A 225 -30.51 6.01 8.20
CA PRO A 225 -30.86 5.42 6.90
C PRO A 225 -29.90 4.28 6.55
N ALA A 226 -30.38 3.29 5.80
CA ALA A 226 -29.58 2.15 5.39
C ALA A 226 -28.43 2.63 4.48
N GLN A 227 -27.20 2.21 4.82
CA GLN A 227 -26.01 2.57 4.07
C GLN A 227 -25.01 1.41 4.06
N VAL A 228 -24.53 1.08 2.86
CA VAL A 228 -23.47 0.09 2.65
C VAL A 228 -22.33 0.65 1.82
N VAL A 229 -21.13 0.15 2.08
CA VAL A 229 -19.93 0.44 1.29
C VAL A 229 -19.23 -0.84 0.86
N TRP A 230 -18.72 -0.88 -0.36
CA TRP A 230 -17.93 -2.00 -0.87
C TRP A 230 -16.87 -1.54 -1.88
N GLN A 231 -15.92 -2.42 -2.16
CA GLN A 231 -14.90 -2.21 -3.17
C GLN A 231 -15.26 -2.99 -4.44
N THR A 232 -15.12 -2.32 -5.59
CA THR A 232 -15.09 -2.95 -6.91
C THR A 232 -13.97 -2.33 -7.74
N ARG A 233 -12.98 -3.14 -8.07
CA ARG A 233 -11.70 -2.86 -8.73
C ARG A 233 -10.92 -1.80 -7.98
N GLU A 234 -10.86 -0.62 -8.56
CA GLU A 234 -10.22 0.59 -8.05
C GLU A 234 -11.24 1.66 -7.70
N VAL A 235 -12.50 1.27 -7.46
CA VAL A 235 -13.60 2.16 -7.12
C VAL A 235 -14.22 1.70 -5.81
N VAL A 236 -14.34 2.63 -4.86
CA VAL A 236 -15.16 2.45 -3.68
C VAL A 236 -16.56 2.91 -4.04
N VAL A 237 -17.54 2.05 -3.79
CA VAL A 237 -18.95 2.33 -4.03
C VAL A 237 -19.67 2.33 -2.71
N SER A 238 -20.57 3.28 -2.53
CA SER A 238 -21.52 3.28 -1.43
C SER A 238 -22.92 3.46 -1.97
N ALA A 239 -23.88 2.80 -1.34
CA ALA A 239 -25.29 2.94 -1.60
C ALA A 239 -26.00 3.36 -0.32
N LEU A 240 -26.95 4.30 -0.45
CA LEU A 240 -27.74 4.88 0.63
C LEU A 240 -29.20 4.93 0.20
N CYS A 241 -30.12 4.56 1.09
CA CYS A 241 -31.56 4.70 0.88
C CYS A 241 -32.32 4.82 2.21
N GLU A 242 -33.58 5.25 2.13
CA GLU A 242 -34.58 5.07 3.20
C GLU A 242 -35.35 3.76 2.94
N CYS A 243 -34.64 2.64 2.94
CA CYS A 243 -35.15 1.32 2.61
C CYS A 243 -34.51 0.24 3.48
N ASP A 244 -34.88 -1.03 3.28
CA ASP A 244 -34.26 -2.12 4.02
C ASP A 244 -32.85 -2.46 3.50
N MET A 245 -32.09 -3.19 4.32
CA MET A 245 -30.75 -3.64 3.95
C MET A 245 -30.75 -4.62 2.77
N ALA A 246 -31.84 -5.36 2.58
CA ALA A 246 -31.94 -6.34 1.49
C ALA A 246 -31.99 -5.66 0.12
N THR A 247 -32.64 -4.50 0.01
CA THR A 247 -32.60 -3.66 -1.19
C THR A 247 -31.17 -3.22 -1.51
N LEU A 248 -30.39 -2.80 -0.49
CA LEU A 248 -28.99 -2.40 -0.72
C LEU A 248 -28.08 -3.57 -1.08
N GLU A 249 -28.33 -4.77 -0.54
CA GLU A 249 -27.63 -5.99 -0.97
C GLU A 249 -27.96 -6.35 -2.42
N ALA A 250 -29.22 -6.20 -2.86
CA ALA A 250 -29.62 -6.39 -4.25
C ALA A 250 -29.00 -5.34 -5.19
N VAL A 251 -28.88 -4.09 -4.75
CA VAL A 251 -28.15 -3.05 -5.50
C VAL A 251 -26.68 -3.41 -5.61
N ALA A 252 -26.03 -3.80 -4.51
CA ALA A 252 -24.62 -4.19 -4.52
C ALA A 252 -24.38 -5.42 -5.40
N SER A 253 -25.35 -6.35 -5.48
CA SER A 253 -25.20 -7.56 -6.28
C SER A 253 -25.13 -7.29 -7.78
N ALA A 254 -25.81 -6.24 -8.24
CA ALA A 254 -25.83 -5.81 -9.62
C ALA A 254 -24.47 -5.29 -10.14
N PHE A 255 -23.57 -4.84 -9.25
CA PHE A 255 -22.25 -4.32 -9.64
C PHE A 255 -21.26 -5.47 -9.88
N PRO A 256 -20.31 -5.35 -10.81
CA PRO A 256 -19.28 -6.38 -11.03
C PRO A 256 -18.58 -6.82 -9.74
N ALA A 257 -18.48 -8.13 -9.52
CA ALA A 257 -17.70 -8.67 -8.42
C ALA A 257 -16.19 -8.57 -8.70
N ASP A 258 -15.44 -8.15 -7.69
CA ASP A 258 -14.00 -8.28 -7.69
C ASP A 258 -13.62 -9.74 -7.42
N LYS A 259 -13.26 -10.47 -8.48
CA LYS A 259 -12.23 -11.49 -8.29
C LYS A 259 -10.94 -10.72 -8.05
N GLN A 260 -10.56 -10.50 -6.78
CA GLN A 260 -9.24 -9.96 -6.48
C GLN A 260 -8.22 -10.83 -7.23
N PRO A 261 -7.48 -10.27 -8.21
CA PRO A 261 -6.45 -11.04 -8.88
C PRO A 261 -5.48 -11.53 -7.82
N GLY A 262 -5.19 -12.83 -7.82
CA GLY A 262 -4.27 -13.42 -6.88
C GLY A 262 -2.91 -12.73 -6.98
N PHE A 263 -2.03 -12.97 -6.01
CA PHE A 263 -0.64 -12.47 -6.09
C PHE A 263 0.00 -12.79 -7.45
N VAL A 264 -0.24 -14.00 -7.97
CA VAL A 264 0.27 -14.47 -9.26
C VAL A 264 -0.30 -13.66 -10.43
N ASP A 265 -1.61 -13.39 -10.44
CA ASP A 265 -2.26 -12.61 -11.50
C ASP A 265 -1.71 -11.17 -11.53
N ARG A 266 -1.50 -10.56 -10.36
CA ARG A 266 -0.94 -9.20 -10.25
C ARG A 266 0.51 -9.14 -10.75
N VAL A 267 1.32 -10.15 -10.43
CA VAL A 267 2.70 -10.24 -10.93
C VAL A 267 2.72 -10.48 -12.44
N ALA A 268 1.85 -11.34 -12.96
CA ALA A 268 1.77 -11.63 -14.39
C ALA A 268 1.36 -10.39 -15.21
N THR A 269 0.36 -9.65 -14.75
CA THR A 269 -0.05 -8.38 -15.38
C THR A 269 1.08 -7.34 -15.33
N GLY A 270 1.72 -7.17 -14.17
CA GLY A 270 2.84 -6.22 -14.04
C GLY A 270 4.04 -6.58 -14.91
N VAL A 271 4.33 -7.88 -15.12
CA VAL A 271 5.38 -8.34 -16.05
C VAL A 271 4.98 -8.13 -17.51
N GLY A 272 3.70 -8.30 -17.85
CA GLY A 272 3.16 -8.02 -19.18
C GLY A 272 3.31 -6.56 -19.58
N GLU A 273 2.87 -5.63 -18.73
CA GLU A 273 3.00 -4.18 -18.99
C GLU A 273 4.47 -3.73 -19.12
N LEU A 274 5.38 -4.34 -18.35
CA LEU A 274 6.82 -4.09 -18.45
C LEU A 274 7.40 -4.62 -19.77
N ALA A 275 6.93 -5.77 -20.24
CA ALA A 275 7.35 -6.35 -21.51
C ALA A 275 6.85 -5.50 -22.69
N ASP A 276 5.60 -5.01 -22.64
CA ASP A 276 5.03 -4.13 -23.65
C ASP A 276 5.77 -2.78 -23.70
N ALA A 277 6.05 -2.19 -22.53
CA ALA A 277 6.84 -0.95 -22.42
C ALA A 277 8.29 -1.10 -22.93
N LEU A 278 8.90 -2.29 -22.79
CA LEU A 278 10.25 -2.57 -23.28
C LEU A 278 10.29 -2.96 -24.76
N THR A 279 9.19 -3.51 -25.30
CA THR A 279 9.09 -3.96 -26.70
C THR A 279 8.41 -2.93 -27.61
N GLY A 280 7.79 -1.89 -27.04
CA GLY A 280 7.21 -0.76 -27.77
C GLY A 280 5.92 -1.11 -28.51
N GLN A 281 5.11 -2.03 -27.95
CA GLN A 281 3.74 -2.26 -28.39
C GLN A 281 2.74 -1.47 -27.55
#